data_AF-A0AAW4I7E0-F1
#
_entry.id   AF-A0AAW4I7E0-F1
#
_cell.length_a   1.000
_cell.length_b   1.000
_cell.length_c   1.000
_cell.angle_alpha   90.00
_cell.angle_beta   90.00
_cell.angle_gamma   90.00
#
_symmetry.space_group_name_H-M   'P 1'
#
loop_
_entity.id
_entity.type
_entity.pdbx_description
1 polymer ?
#
loop_
_entity_poly.entity_id
_entity_poly.type
_entity_poly.pdbx_seq_one_letter_code
_entity_poly.pdbx_strand_id
1 'polypeptide(L)'
;MALKHTTPSAPAPSASDTTPYQHIVRDVLAQARPLMERVAEATRMSLLTRQDQARTPGEHNAMHEARQQLSRLTSVMGERYPDALRKALDQEAAQNEEKPTRSLFTVHFDDLELMDEAQINDSVERARARQVLISAVEGPLADLDALVCAARGLARVQPEHNPLRPEVFLQALQTVVSQMQVTPQVRHDWMGPMAQALGTELRGLYLAQIDRLKLSGVQPVGYAMRQADGQVVYVAPTEGGASPGFAADNDLSTVEGHADSLLTLDRLRRLLLGEFSENPAPTSAPTHTPSPHSDESFADQFAREFDNPNQLPPIDPPATDFAATVPAAFEALQAMNQVGHMMERLGGQRPQQVGSSTEGSPAAPSRKHSGGLGEALSMEVVALMVDNIARDGRLLWPVQQFIRALEPALIQLAVADPRFFSHKEHPARRLLQDITDRSLAFNSPEATGFQSFMRSLMNIAGPLATATIDGHDDFEHVLQQLHAKWAEKDQQRKQERQRAIEALQHAEQRHLLAARISRDLSLRPDFGKVPDEISRFLLGPWSQVMAQARLTDTTRSADPGRYEELVDALIWSTQPALTRANTGQLARLLPKLLAKLREGLASIDYPAARTEAVFELLMELHQQA
;
A
#
# COMPACT_ATOMS: atom_id res chain seq x y z
N MET A 1 30.49 -15.69 -68.18
CA MET A 1 29.10 -16.19 -68.08
C MET A 1 28.77 -16.41 -66.62
N ALA A 2 27.78 -15.69 -66.09
CA ALA A 2 27.00 -15.93 -64.85
C ALA A 2 26.30 -14.60 -64.50
N LEU A 3 25.22 -14.23 -65.20
CA LEU A 3 23.82 -14.50 -64.86
C LEU A 3 23.39 -13.94 -63.49
N LYS A 4 22.67 -12.81 -63.59
CA LYS A 4 21.88 -12.15 -62.55
C LYS A 4 20.82 -13.12 -62.02
N HIS A 5 20.72 -13.26 -60.70
CA HIS A 5 19.51 -13.76 -60.03
C HIS A 5 18.90 -12.64 -59.18
N THR A 6 17.87 -12.03 -59.76
CA THR A 6 16.82 -11.26 -59.10
C THR A 6 16.12 -12.12 -58.05
N THR A 7 16.14 -11.68 -56.80
CA THR A 7 15.29 -12.20 -55.73
C THR A 7 13.88 -11.64 -55.90
N PRO A 8 12.81 -12.46 -55.89
CA PRO A 8 11.44 -11.98 -56.06
C PRO A 8 10.96 -11.26 -54.79
N SER A 9 10.38 -10.07 -55.00
CA SER A 9 9.60 -9.34 -54.00
C SER A 9 8.43 -10.21 -53.54
N ALA A 10 8.38 -10.53 -52.25
CA ALA A 10 7.22 -11.17 -51.65
C ALA A 10 5.99 -10.25 -51.79
N PRO A 11 4.80 -10.80 -52.12
CA PRO A 11 3.59 -10.00 -52.28
C PRO A 11 3.12 -9.46 -50.93
N ALA A 12 2.62 -8.23 -50.93
CA ALA A 12 1.92 -7.65 -49.78
C ALA A 12 0.76 -8.57 -49.36
N PRO A 13 0.59 -8.88 -48.06
CA PRO A 13 -0.50 -9.74 -47.62
C PRO A 13 -1.84 -9.03 -47.85
N SER A 14 -2.64 -9.64 -48.71
CA SER A 14 -4.00 -9.25 -49.06
C SER A 14 -4.97 -9.56 -47.91
N ALA A 15 -5.53 -8.51 -47.31
CA ALA A 15 -6.90 -8.31 -46.78
C ALA A 15 -7.84 -9.49 -46.38
N SER A 16 -7.38 -10.70 -46.05
CA SER A 16 -8.26 -11.79 -45.56
C SER A 16 -7.63 -12.68 -44.49
N ASP A 17 -6.70 -12.17 -43.69
CA ASP A 17 -6.16 -12.87 -42.53
C ASP A 17 -6.80 -12.30 -41.26
N THR A 18 -7.92 -12.91 -40.84
CA THR A 18 -8.42 -12.70 -39.48
C THR A 18 -7.38 -13.35 -38.58
N THR A 19 -6.52 -12.54 -37.95
CA THR A 19 -5.39 -13.05 -37.14
C THR A 19 -5.88 -14.14 -36.17
N PRO A 20 -5.14 -15.26 -35.97
CA PRO A 20 -5.55 -16.36 -35.09
C PRO A 20 -5.92 -15.88 -33.68
N TYR A 21 -5.32 -14.77 -33.26
CA TYR A 21 -5.65 -14.00 -32.07
C TYR A 21 -7.11 -13.48 -32.01
N GLN A 22 -7.64 -12.87 -33.08
CA GLN A 22 -9.03 -12.36 -33.11
C GLN A 22 -10.07 -13.48 -32.96
N HIS A 23 -9.75 -14.69 -33.41
CA HIS A 23 -10.59 -15.86 -33.23
C HIS A 23 -10.68 -16.27 -31.75
N ILE A 24 -9.55 -16.24 -31.02
CA ILE A 24 -9.48 -16.56 -29.59
C ILE A 24 -10.32 -15.58 -28.77
N VAL A 25 -10.18 -14.27 -29.01
CA VAL A 25 -10.94 -13.25 -28.28
C VAL A 25 -12.45 -13.43 -28.51
N ARG A 26 -12.87 -13.72 -29.75
CA ARG A 26 -14.27 -14.00 -30.07
C ARG A 26 -14.79 -15.25 -29.35
N ASP A 27 -13.98 -16.30 -29.29
CA ASP A 27 -14.33 -17.55 -28.62
C ASP A 27 -14.42 -17.39 -27.10
N VAL A 28 -13.51 -16.63 -26.49
CA VAL A 28 -13.54 -16.26 -25.07
C VAL A 28 -14.83 -15.50 -24.74
N LEU A 29 -15.20 -14.51 -25.57
CA LEU A 29 -16.44 -13.75 -25.39
C LEU A 29 -17.69 -14.62 -25.55
N ALA A 30 -17.68 -15.60 -26.47
CA ALA A 30 -18.78 -16.56 -26.62
C ALA A 30 -18.93 -17.48 -25.40
N GLN A 31 -17.82 -17.79 -24.72
CA GLN A 31 -17.80 -18.61 -23.50
C GLN A 31 -18.03 -17.80 -22.21
N ALA A 32 -18.08 -16.47 -22.27
CA ALA A 32 -18.18 -15.61 -21.09
C ALA A 32 -19.48 -15.83 -20.29
N ARG A 33 -20.63 -15.98 -20.98
CA ARG A 33 -21.92 -16.26 -20.32
C ARG A 33 -21.93 -17.61 -19.59
N PRO A 34 -21.65 -18.75 -20.24
CA PRO A 34 -21.65 -20.04 -19.55
C PRO A 34 -20.57 -20.11 -18.45
N LEU A 35 -19.45 -19.41 -18.61
CA LEU A 35 -18.44 -19.26 -17.56
C LEU A 35 -19.04 -18.56 -16.32
N MET A 36 -19.73 -17.43 -16.50
CA MET A 36 -20.35 -16.70 -15.38
C MET A 36 -21.43 -17.55 -14.67
N GLU A 37 -22.22 -18.31 -15.43
CA GLU A 37 -23.23 -19.22 -14.88
C GLU A 37 -22.58 -20.33 -14.02
N ARG A 38 -21.46 -20.91 -14.47
CA ARG A 38 -20.69 -21.89 -13.68
C ARG A 38 -20.03 -21.28 -12.45
N VAL A 39 -19.47 -20.07 -12.56
CA VAL A 39 -18.91 -19.32 -11.42
C VAL A 39 -19.98 -19.03 -10.37
N ALA A 40 -21.17 -18.59 -10.79
CA ALA A 40 -22.28 -18.33 -9.88
C ALA A 40 -22.74 -19.61 -9.17
N GLU A 41 -22.81 -20.74 -9.89
CA GLU A 41 -23.20 -22.01 -9.30
C GLU A 41 -22.15 -22.57 -8.32
N ALA A 42 -20.87 -22.51 -8.66
CA ALA A 42 -19.78 -22.89 -7.75
C ALA A 42 -19.75 -22.01 -6.49
N THR A 43 -20.00 -20.70 -6.65
CA THR A 43 -20.14 -19.74 -5.53
C THR A 43 -21.33 -20.12 -4.65
N ARG A 44 -22.48 -20.48 -5.24
CA ARG A 44 -23.68 -20.93 -4.52
C ARG A 44 -23.40 -22.17 -3.67
N MET A 45 -22.64 -23.12 -4.20
CA MET A 45 -22.24 -24.34 -3.49
C MET A 45 -21.25 -24.05 -2.36
N SER A 46 -20.28 -23.16 -2.59
CA SER A 46 -19.34 -22.72 -1.54
C SER A 46 -20.07 -22.04 -0.37
N LEU A 47 -21.04 -21.17 -0.67
CA LEU A 47 -21.88 -20.53 0.34
C LEU A 47 -22.75 -21.54 1.11
N LEU A 48 -23.26 -22.59 0.44
CA LEU A 48 -23.97 -23.67 1.11
C LEU A 48 -23.08 -24.43 2.10
N THR A 49 -21.87 -24.80 1.70
CA THR A 49 -20.91 -25.46 2.61
C THR A 49 -20.58 -24.57 3.82
N ARG A 50 -20.43 -23.26 3.62
CA ARG A 50 -20.21 -22.32 4.73
C ARG A 50 -21.44 -22.16 5.62
N GLN A 51 -22.63 -22.17 5.03
CA GLN A 51 -23.89 -22.14 5.78
C GLN A 51 -24.01 -23.38 6.69
N ASP A 52 -23.66 -24.57 6.19
CA ASP A 52 -23.70 -25.82 6.96
C ASP A 52 -22.64 -25.86 8.09
N GLN A 53 -21.55 -25.11 7.94
CA GLN A 53 -20.47 -24.99 8.93
C GLN A 53 -20.67 -23.83 9.92
N ALA A 54 -21.70 -22.99 9.72
CA ALA A 54 -21.95 -21.81 10.54
C ALA A 54 -22.30 -22.22 11.99
N ARG A 55 -21.63 -21.57 12.96
CA ARG A 55 -21.84 -21.86 14.39
C ARG A 55 -22.90 -20.97 15.01
N THR A 56 -23.18 -19.83 14.39
CA THR A 56 -24.15 -18.86 14.88
C THR A 56 -25.36 -18.75 13.95
N PRO A 57 -26.56 -18.46 14.50
CA PRO A 57 -27.75 -18.19 13.68
C PRO A 57 -27.58 -16.99 12.75
N GLY A 58 -26.78 -16.00 13.17
CA GLY A 58 -26.48 -14.80 12.37
C GLY A 58 -25.68 -15.12 11.11
N GLU A 59 -24.57 -15.85 11.24
CA GLU A 59 -23.76 -16.30 10.10
C GLU A 59 -24.57 -17.19 9.15
N HIS A 60 -25.36 -18.12 9.70
CA HIS A 60 -26.22 -18.99 8.90
C HIS A 60 -27.22 -18.17 8.07
N ASN A 61 -27.87 -17.17 8.68
CA ASN A 61 -28.82 -16.30 7.99
C ASN A 61 -28.14 -15.41 6.93
N ALA A 62 -26.96 -14.88 7.21
CA ALA A 62 -26.18 -14.09 6.25
C ALA A 62 -25.79 -14.91 5.01
N MET A 63 -25.25 -16.11 5.20
CA MET A 63 -24.91 -17.02 4.09
C MET A 63 -26.15 -17.44 3.30
N HIS A 64 -27.28 -17.70 3.99
CA HIS A 64 -28.55 -18.02 3.35
C HIS A 64 -29.06 -16.86 2.48
N GLU A 65 -29.04 -15.63 3.00
CA GLU A 65 -29.42 -14.42 2.27
C GLU A 65 -28.52 -14.21 1.04
N ALA A 66 -27.20 -14.27 1.22
CA ALA A 66 -26.24 -14.13 0.12
C ALA A 66 -26.50 -15.17 -0.99
N ARG A 67 -26.77 -16.43 -0.62
CA ARG A 67 -27.08 -17.50 -1.58
C ARG A 67 -28.41 -17.28 -2.30
N GLN A 68 -29.44 -16.81 -1.60
CA GLN A 68 -30.76 -16.53 -2.17
C GLN A 68 -30.70 -15.36 -3.17
N GLN A 69 -29.98 -14.29 -2.82
CA GLN A 69 -29.75 -13.15 -3.71
C GLN A 69 -28.95 -13.57 -4.93
N LEU A 70 -27.95 -14.43 -4.77
CA LEU A 70 -27.13 -14.93 -5.87
C LEU A 70 -28.00 -15.71 -6.87
N SER A 71 -28.82 -16.64 -6.39
CA SER A 71 -29.73 -17.44 -7.23
C SER A 71 -30.72 -16.59 -8.03
N ARG A 72 -31.17 -15.45 -7.50
CA ARG A 72 -32.08 -14.54 -8.21
C ARG A 72 -31.36 -13.78 -9.33
N LEU A 73 -30.10 -13.41 -9.08
CA LEU A 73 -29.34 -12.52 -9.95
C LEU A 73 -28.46 -13.27 -10.96
N THR A 74 -28.30 -14.59 -10.85
CA THR A 74 -27.47 -15.41 -11.75
C THR A 74 -27.76 -15.15 -13.23
N SER A 75 -29.03 -15.14 -13.66
CA SER A 75 -29.38 -14.90 -15.07
C SER A 75 -28.96 -13.51 -15.54
N VAL A 76 -29.18 -12.48 -14.70
CA VAL A 76 -28.84 -11.09 -15.01
C VAL A 76 -27.32 -10.89 -15.07
N MET A 77 -26.58 -11.54 -14.16
CA MET A 77 -25.11 -11.52 -14.19
C MET A 77 -24.57 -12.22 -15.44
N GLY A 78 -25.14 -13.36 -15.84
CA GLY A 78 -24.76 -14.08 -17.06
C GLY A 78 -25.01 -13.29 -18.35
N GLU A 79 -26.06 -12.46 -18.38
CA GLU A 79 -26.36 -11.58 -19.52
C GLU A 79 -25.44 -10.35 -19.58
N ARG A 80 -25.05 -9.78 -18.43
CA ARG A 80 -24.22 -8.56 -18.38
C ARG A 80 -22.72 -8.81 -18.44
N TYR A 81 -22.27 -9.99 -18.02
CA TYR A 81 -20.84 -10.32 -17.96
C TYR A 81 -20.12 -10.28 -19.31
N PRO A 82 -20.67 -10.79 -20.43
CA PRO A 82 -20.01 -10.71 -21.74
C PRO A 82 -19.74 -9.27 -22.19
N ASP A 83 -20.69 -8.35 -21.98
CA ASP A 83 -20.52 -6.94 -22.32
C ASP A 83 -19.52 -6.24 -21.39
N ALA A 84 -19.49 -6.59 -20.11
CA ALA A 84 -18.49 -6.08 -19.18
C ALA A 84 -17.08 -6.58 -19.54
N LEU A 85 -16.94 -7.86 -19.89
CA LEU A 85 -15.67 -8.46 -20.30
C LEU A 85 -15.13 -7.85 -21.59
N ARG A 86 -16.00 -7.64 -22.59
CA ARG A 86 -15.64 -6.96 -23.84
C ARG A 86 -15.09 -5.56 -23.58
N LYS A 87 -15.79 -4.77 -22.76
CA LYS A 87 -15.33 -3.42 -22.39
C LYS A 87 -13.99 -3.45 -21.65
N ALA A 88 -13.78 -4.41 -20.76
CA ALA A 88 -12.53 -4.54 -20.03
C ALA A 88 -11.37 -4.92 -20.97
N LEU A 89 -11.59 -5.84 -21.91
CA LEU A 89 -10.61 -6.21 -22.93
C LEU A 89 -10.26 -5.03 -23.86
N ASP A 90 -11.26 -4.25 -24.29
CA ASP A 90 -11.06 -3.07 -25.12
C ASP A 90 -10.26 -1.97 -24.37
N GLN A 91 -10.49 -1.81 -23.07
CA GLN A 91 -9.76 -0.87 -22.21
C GLN A 91 -8.30 -1.29 -22.02
N GLU A 92 -8.02 -2.57 -21.78
CA GLU A 92 -6.66 -3.10 -21.62
C GLU A 92 -5.85 -3.00 -22.92
N ALA A 93 -6.51 -3.23 -24.07
CA ALA A 93 -5.90 -3.07 -25.38
C ALA A 93 -5.51 -1.61 -25.65
N ALA A 94 -6.35 -0.64 -25.27
CA ALA A 94 -6.07 0.78 -25.41
C ALA A 94 -4.94 1.26 -24.47
N GLN A 95 -4.86 0.74 -23.24
CA GLN A 95 -3.83 1.11 -22.27
C GLN A 95 -2.43 0.62 -22.68
N ASN A 96 -2.34 -0.51 -23.38
CA ASN A 96 -1.08 -1.08 -23.87
C ASN A 96 -0.48 -0.33 -25.07
N GLU A 97 -1.28 0.40 -25.86
CA GLU A 97 -0.76 1.21 -26.98
C GLU A 97 -0.21 2.58 -26.55
N GLU A 98 -0.66 3.12 -25.41
CA GLU A 98 -0.30 4.49 -24.99
C GLU A 98 0.84 4.57 -23.94
N LYS A 99 1.30 3.47 -23.34
CA LYS A 99 2.36 3.50 -22.30
C LYS A 99 3.28 2.26 -22.32
N PRO A 100 4.56 2.36 -22.73
CA PRO A 100 5.55 1.43 -22.23
C PRO A 100 5.91 1.85 -20.80
N THR A 101 5.96 0.91 -19.87
CA THR A 101 6.40 1.05 -18.47
C THR A 101 5.50 1.84 -17.51
N ARG A 102 4.37 1.23 -17.10
CA ARG A 102 3.96 1.28 -15.68
C ARG A 102 3.94 -0.16 -15.16
N SER A 103 4.97 -0.48 -14.36
CA SER A 103 5.13 -1.77 -13.72
C SER A 103 3.93 -2.06 -12.81
N LEU A 104 3.30 -3.21 -13.00
CA LEU A 104 2.06 -3.67 -12.34
C LEU A 104 2.21 -4.07 -10.86
N PHE A 105 3.28 -3.60 -10.20
CA PHE A 105 3.64 -3.91 -8.82
C PHE A 105 3.80 -2.65 -7.99
N THR A 106 2.72 -1.89 -7.82
CA THR A 106 2.67 -0.86 -6.78
C THR A 106 1.24 -0.58 -6.39
N VAL A 107 0.72 -1.38 -5.45
CA VAL A 107 -0.25 -0.85 -4.48
C VAL A 107 0.62 -0.07 -3.50
N HIS A 108 0.67 1.25 -3.63
CA HIS A 108 1.42 2.11 -2.71
C HIS A 108 0.68 2.18 -1.38
N PHE A 109 1.39 1.95 -0.28
CA PHE A 109 0.84 2.06 1.08
C PHE A 109 0.35 3.47 1.42
N ASP A 110 0.80 4.49 0.69
CA ASP A 110 0.34 5.88 0.84
C ASP A 110 -1.11 6.11 0.34
N ASP A 111 -1.62 5.25 -0.57
CA ASP A 111 -3.04 5.29 -1.00
C ASP A 111 -4.00 4.75 0.08
N LEU A 112 -3.47 4.13 1.14
CA LEU A 112 -4.26 3.55 2.25
C LEU A 112 -4.45 4.53 3.42
N GLU A 113 -3.70 5.63 3.50
CA GLU A 113 -3.78 6.57 4.63
C GLU A 113 -4.97 7.55 4.56
N LEU A 114 -5.68 7.61 3.42
CA LEU A 114 -6.82 8.49 3.17
C LEU A 114 -8.15 7.76 2.93
N MET A 115 -8.17 6.44 3.09
CA MET A 115 -9.35 5.62 2.84
C MET A 115 -10.22 5.47 4.09
N ASP A 116 -11.52 5.69 3.93
CA ASP A 116 -12.53 5.30 4.93
C ASP A 116 -12.43 3.79 5.23
N GLU A 117 -12.84 3.33 6.41
CA GLU A 117 -12.72 1.92 6.83
C GLU A 117 -13.38 0.96 5.83
N ALA A 118 -14.47 1.40 5.19
CA ALA A 118 -15.13 0.68 4.10
C ALA A 118 -14.30 0.60 2.81
N GLN A 119 -13.57 1.67 2.46
CA GLN A 119 -12.70 1.71 1.28
C GLN A 119 -11.43 0.86 1.47
N ILE A 120 -10.89 0.84 2.68
CA ILE A 120 -9.78 -0.05 3.06
C ILE A 120 -10.23 -1.50 2.89
N ASN A 121 -11.39 -1.86 3.43
CA ASN A 121 -11.90 -3.23 3.32
C ASN A 121 -12.13 -3.66 1.86
N ASP A 122 -12.75 -2.79 1.04
CA ASP A 122 -12.93 -3.02 -0.40
C ASP A 122 -11.58 -3.19 -1.15
N SER A 123 -10.55 -2.43 -0.78
CA SER A 123 -9.20 -2.52 -1.38
C SER A 123 -8.48 -3.81 -1.01
N VAL A 124 -8.57 -4.22 0.26
CA VAL A 124 -7.99 -5.47 0.78
C VAL A 124 -8.69 -6.68 0.15
N GLU A 125 -10.01 -6.63 0.01
CA GLU A 125 -10.77 -7.67 -0.68
C GLU A 125 -10.39 -7.78 -2.14
N ARG A 126 -10.24 -6.65 -2.85
CA ARG A 126 -9.79 -6.63 -4.24
C ARG A 126 -8.40 -7.25 -4.39
N ALA A 127 -7.46 -6.90 -3.52
CA ALA A 127 -6.12 -7.45 -3.50
C ALA A 127 -6.14 -8.97 -3.22
N ARG A 128 -6.97 -9.42 -2.27
CA ARG A 128 -7.13 -10.83 -1.94
C ARG A 128 -7.74 -11.64 -3.08
N ALA A 129 -8.79 -11.12 -3.72
CA ALA A 129 -9.42 -11.74 -4.88
C ALA A 129 -8.44 -11.86 -6.05
N ARG A 130 -7.62 -10.82 -6.29
CA ARG A 130 -6.55 -10.84 -7.30
C ARG A 130 -5.51 -11.91 -6.99
N GLN A 131 -5.03 -12.00 -5.76
CA GLN A 131 -4.01 -12.98 -5.37
C GLN A 131 -4.50 -14.43 -5.53
N VAL A 132 -5.74 -14.71 -5.10
CA VAL A 132 -6.36 -16.03 -5.28
C VAL A 132 -6.43 -16.38 -6.76
N LEU A 133 -6.84 -15.42 -7.59
CA LEU A 133 -6.96 -15.61 -9.03
C LEU A 133 -5.62 -15.90 -9.71
N ILE A 134 -4.59 -15.10 -9.42
CA ILE A 134 -3.24 -15.29 -9.98
C ILE A 134 -2.71 -16.68 -9.61
N SER A 135 -2.81 -17.07 -8.33
CA SER A 135 -2.32 -18.38 -7.87
C SER A 135 -3.01 -19.57 -8.54
N ALA A 136 -4.29 -19.43 -8.92
CA ALA A 136 -5.05 -20.51 -9.57
C ALA A 136 -4.65 -20.73 -11.04
N VAL A 137 -4.08 -19.70 -11.68
CA VAL A 137 -3.88 -19.66 -13.13
C VAL A 137 -2.39 -19.50 -13.53
N GLU A 138 -1.49 -19.40 -12.55
CA GLU A 138 -0.05 -19.19 -12.71
C GLU A 138 0.60 -20.16 -13.73
N GLY A 139 0.31 -21.46 -13.65
CA GLY A 139 0.85 -22.46 -14.59
C GLY A 139 0.39 -22.26 -16.04
N PRO A 140 -0.93 -22.35 -16.34
CA PRO A 140 -1.46 -22.18 -17.69
C PRO A 140 -1.23 -20.79 -18.30
N LEU A 141 -1.11 -19.74 -17.48
CA LEU A 141 -0.92 -18.38 -17.97
C LEU A 141 0.41 -18.22 -18.71
N ALA A 142 1.49 -18.83 -18.20
CA ALA A 142 2.79 -18.79 -18.85
C ALA A 142 2.75 -19.42 -20.26
N ASP A 143 2.22 -20.65 -20.36
CA ASP A 143 2.08 -21.33 -21.64
C ASP A 143 1.20 -20.54 -22.64
N LEU A 144 0.14 -19.90 -22.13
CA LEU A 144 -0.74 -19.05 -22.94
C LEU A 144 -0.02 -17.77 -23.40
N ASP A 145 0.76 -17.11 -22.53
CA ASP A 145 1.53 -15.91 -22.87
C ASP A 145 2.51 -16.20 -24.01
N ALA A 146 3.21 -17.33 -23.97
CA ALA A 146 4.15 -17.75 -25.00
C ALA A 146 3.46 -17.99 -26.36
N LEU A 147 2.29 -18.62 -26.36
CA LEU A 147 1.52 -18.92 -27.58
C LEU A 147 0.76 -17.70 -28.13
N VAL A 148 0.23 -16.83 -27.27
CA VAL A 148 -0.43 -15.58 -27.69
C VAL A 148 0.59 -14.61 -28.28
N CYS A 149 1.78 -14.50 -27.69
CA CYS A 149 2.88 -13.72 -28.28
C CYS A 149 3.29 -14.26 -29.66
N ALA A 150 3.37 -15.59 -29.80
CA ALA A 150 3.63 -16.24 -31.09
C ALA A 150 2.53 -15.96 -32.12
N ALA A 151 1.26 -16.06 -31.71
CA ALA A 151 0.09 -15.80 -32.57
C ALA A 151 -0.02 -14.33 -33.01
N ARG A 152 0.56 -13.40 -32.24
CA ARG A 152 0.68 -11.96 -32.57
C ARG A 152 1.94 -11.62 -33.39
N GLY A 153 2.80 -12.60 -33.69
CA GLY A 153 4.03 -12.39 -34.46
C GLY A 153 5.19 -11.78 -33.66
N LEU A 154 5.13 -11.80 -32.33
CA LEU A 154 6.20 -11.30 -31.47
C LEU A 154 7.31 -12.34 -31.32
N ALA A 155 8.57 -11.93 -31.49
CA ALA A 155 9.73 -12.81 -31.39
C ALA A 155 10.17 -13.14 -29.94
N ARG A 156 9.55 -12.51 -28.94
CA ARG A 156 9.83 -12.69 -27.50
C ARG A 156 8.52 -12.69 -26.71
N VAL A 157 8.47 -13.49 -25.64
CA VAL A 157 7.34 -13.48 -24.71
C VAL A 157 7.31 -12.15 -23.98
N GLN A 158 6.25 -11.38 -24.20
CA GLN A 158 5.99 -10.12 -23.53
C GLN A 158 4.62 -10.24 -22.85
N PRO A 159 4.56 -10.57 -21.54
CA PRO A 159 3.29 -10.79 -20.85
C PRO A 159 2.41 -9.53 -20.89
N GLU A 160 3.00 -8.33 -20.94
CA GLU A 160 2.30 -7.03 -21.09
C GLU A 160 1.41 -6.96 -22.34
N HIS A 161 1.74 -7.74 -23.38
CA HIS A 161 0.99 -7.78 -24.62
C HIS A 161 -0.01 -8.94 -24.68
N ASN A 162 -0.25 -9.68 -23.59
CA ASN A 162 -1.39 -10.59 -23.53
C ASN A 162 -2.61 -9.83 -22.97
N PRO A 163 -3.70 -9.64 -23.73
CA PRO A 163 -4.92 -8.98 -23.24
C PRO A 163 -5.84 -9.94 -22.48
N LEU A 164 -5.61 -11.25 -22.53
CA LEU A 164 -6.39 -12.26 -21.80
C LEU A 164 -5.86 -12.45 -20.37
N ARG A 165 -5.53 -11.35 -19.68
CA ARG A 165 -5.02 -11.42 -18.30
C ARG A 165 -6.11 -11.76 -17.30
N PRO A 166 -5.79 -12.49 -16.22
CA PRO A 166 -6.76 -12.80 -15.18
C PRO A 166 -7.36 -11.53 -14.55
N GLU A 167 -6.60 -10.43 -14.45
CA GLU A 167 -7.10 -9.15 -13.93
C GLU A 167 -8.30 -8.60 -14.72
N VAL A 168 -8.32 -8.77 -16.05
CA VAL A 168 -9.39 -8.28 -16.92
C VAL A 168 -10.71 -9.00 -16.62
N PHE A 169 -10.66 -10.32 -16.42
CA PHE A 169 -11.81 -11.12 -16.04
C PHE A 169 -12.33 -10.77 -14.64
N LEU A 170 -11.44 -10.46 -13.72
CA LEU A 170 -11.78 -10.02 -12.37
C LEU A 170 -12.42 -8.63 -12.35
N GLN A 171 -11.90 -7.69 -13.16
CA GLN A 171 -12.47 -6.36 -13.31
C GLN A 171 -13.87 -6.41 -13.92
N ALA A 172 -14.07 -7.26 -14.93
CA ALA A 172 -15.39 -7.51 -15.51
C ALA A 172 -16.37 -8.07 -14.47
N LEU A 173 -15.93 -9.04 -13.66
CA LEU A 173 -16.74 -9.61 -12.57
C LEU A 173 -17.13 -8.54 -11.54
N GLN A 174 -16.16 -7.74 -11.07
CA GLN A 174 -16.41 -6.67 -10.10
C GLN A 174 -17.41 -5.64 -10.63
N THR A 175 -17.29 -5.27 -11.91
CA THR A 175 -18.21 -4.35 -12.60
C THR A 175 -19.64 -4.90 -12.64
N VAL A 176 -19.80 -6.20 -12.87
CA VAL A 176 -21.12 -6.85 -12.87
C VAL A 176 -21.69 -6.90 -11.45
N VAL A 177 -20.90 -7.33 -10.48
CA VAL A 177 -21.33 -7.43 -9.07
C VAL A 177 -21.71 -6.05 -8.51
N SER A 178 -20.97 -4.99 -8.84
CA SER A 178 -21.29 -3.63 -8.40
C SER A 178 -22.62 -3.12 -8.99
N GLN A 179 -23.02 -3.61 -10.17
CA GLN A 179 -24.28 -3.24 -10.80
C GLN A 179 -25.52 -3.96 -10.22
N MET A 180 -25.34 -5.01 -9.41
CA MET A 180 -26.45 -5.82 -8.90
C MET A 180 -27.21 -5.18 -7.72
N GLN A 181 -26.79 -4.00 -7.25
CA GLN A 181 -27.44 -3.23 -6.16
C GLN A 181 -27.71 -4.04 -4.88
N VAL A 182 -26.85 -5.01 -4.56
CA VAL A 182 -26.90 -5.78 -3.32
C VAL A 182 -26.23 -5.04 -2.15
N THR A 183 -26.55 -5.44 -0.93
CA THR A 183 -25.93 -4.88 0.28
C THR A 183 -24.41 -5.09 0.28
N PRO A 184 -23.63 -4.21 0.91
CA PRO A 184 -22.17 -4.36 1.00
C PRO A 184 -21.74 -5.70 1.62
N GLN A 185 -22.47 -6.20 2.62
CA GLN A 185 -22.22 -7.50 3.25
C GLN A 185 -22.40 -8.67 2.28
N VAL A 186 -23.49 -8.68 1.50
CA VAL A 186 -23.70 -9.74 0.48
C VAL A 186 -22.64 -9.68 -0.61
N ARG A 187 -22.19 -8.48 -0.99
CA ARG A 187 -21.08 -8.30 -1.94
C ARG A 187 -19.78 -8.90 -1.39
N HIS A 188 -19.45 -8.61 -0.14
CA HIS A 188 -18.29 -9.17 0.56
C HIS A 188 -18.33 -10.70 0.55
N ASP A 189 -19.47 -11.27 0.94
CA ASP A 189 -19.67 -12.72 1.02
C ASP A 189 -19.54 -13.42 -0.35
N TRP A 190 -19.82 -12.72 -1.44
CA TRP A 190 -19.68 -13.24 -2.80
C TRP A 190 -18.26 -13.17 -3.35
N MET A 191 -17.55 -12.07 -3.14
CA MET A 191 -16.30 -11.77 -3.86
C MET A 191 -15.22 -12.83 -3.68
N GLY A 192 -15.03 -13.33 -2.45
CA GLY A 192 -14.05 -14.38 -2.16
C GLY A 192 -14.32 -15.69 -2.90
N PRO A 193 -15.49 -16.34 -2.68
CA PRO A 193 -15.86 -17.56 -3.38
C PRO A 193 -15.95 -17.40 -4.91
N MET A 194 -16.42 -16.25 -5.40
CA MET A 194 -16.47 -15.96 -6.83
C MET A 194 -15.08 -15.88 -7.46
N ALA A 195 -14.10 -15.26 -6.80
CA ALA A 195 -12.72 -15.19 -7.29
C ALA A 195 -12.08 -16.59 -7.38
N GLN A 196 -12.34 -17.45 -6.40
CA GLN A 196 -11.86 -18.83 -6.38
C GLN A 196 -12.51 -19.68 -7.50
N ALA A 197 -13.82 -19.56 -7.67
CA ALA A 197 -14.56 -20.22 -8.75
C ALA A 197 -14.09 -19.72 -10.13
N LEU A 198 -13.92 -18.41 -10.29
CA LEU A 198 -13.41 -17.79 -11.51
C LEU A 198 -12.02 -18.32 -11.86
N GLY A 199 -11.10 -18.44 -10.90
CA GLY A 199 -9.75 -18.97 -11.16
C GLY A 199 -9.76 -20.41 -11.64
N THR A 200 -10.64 -21.25 -11.08
CA THR A 200 -10.80 -22.64 -11.50
C THR A 200 -11.31 -22.73 -12.93
N GLU A 201 -12.33 -21.93 -13.28
CA GLU A 201 -12.90 -21.87 -14.63
C GLU A 201 -11.93 -21.27 -15.66
N LEU A 202 -11.19 -20.22 -15.29
CA LEU A 202 -10.18 -19.61 -16.16
C LEU A 202 -9.03 -20.56 -16.47
N ARG A 203 -8.58 -21.35 -15.48
CA ARG A 203 -7.58 -22.40 -15.73
C ARG A 203 -8.06 -23.39 -16.79
N GLY A 204 -9.30 -23.86 -16.70
CA GLY A 204 -9.89 -24.74 -17.71
C GLY A 204 -9.99 -24.08 -19.09
N LEU A 205 -10.40 -22.81 -19.12
CA LEU A 205 -10.48 -22.02 -20.35
C LEU A 205 -9.10 -21.87 -20.99
N TYR A 206 -8.08 -21.49 -20.24
CA TYR A 206 -6.72 -21.28 -20.77
C TYR A 206 -6.13 -22.57 -21.33
N LEU A 207 -6.28 -23.71 -20.63
CA LEU A 207 -5.84 -25.00 -21.15
C LEU A 207 -6.53 -25.34 -22.49
N ALA A 208 -7.84 -25.13 -22.59
CA ALA A 208 -8.57 -25.36 -23.84
C ALA A 208 -8.10 -24.42 -24.98
N GLN A 209 -7.72 -23.18 -24.68
CA GLN A 209 -7.19 -22.24 -25.68
C GLN A 209 -5.75 -22.59 -26.07
N ILE A 210 -4.92 -23.03 -25.14
CA ILE A 210 -3.56 -23.54 -25.40
C ILE A 210 -3.61 -24.72 -26.37
N ASP A 211 -4.51 -25.68 -26.14
CA ASP A 211 -4.66 -26.85 -27.01
C ASP A 211 -5.12 -26.45 -28.42
N ARG A 212 -6.07 -25.50 -28.53
CA ARG A 212 -6.51 -24.96 -29.83
C ARG A 212 -5.40 -24.22 -30.56
N LEU A 213 -4.60 -23.41 -29.86
CA LEU A 213 -3.45 -22.69 -30.42
C LEU A 213 -2.41 -23.67 -30.97
N LYS A 214 -2.09 -24.71 -30.20
CA LYS A 214 -1.18 -25.79 -30.64
C LYS A 214 -1.73 -26.53 -31.86
N LEU A 215 -3.03 -26.87 -31.88
CA LEU A 215 -3.69 -27.52 -33.02
C LEU A 215 -3.74 -26.64 -34.27
N SER A 216 -3.79 -25.31 -34.11
CA SER A 216 -3.71 -24.35 -35.22
C SER A 216 -2.30 -24.16 -35.80
N GLY A 217 -1.30 -24.86 -35.25
CA GLY A 217 0.08 -24.82 -35.73
C GLY A 217 0.95 -23.70 -35.17
N VAL A 218 0.48 -23.01 -34.12
CA VAL A 218 1.25 -21.95 -33.45
C VAL A 218 2.31 -22.57 -32.54
N GLN A 219 3.58 -22.28 -32.82
CA GLN A 219 4.72 -22.74 -32.01
C GLN A 219 5.00 -21.75 -30.87
N PRO A 220 5.22 -22.21 -29.61
CA PRO A 220 5.49 -21.32 -28.49
C PRO A 220 6.84 -20.61 -28.64
N VAL A 221 6.87 -19.32 -28.32
CA VAL A 221 8.10 -18.51 -28.27
C VAL A 221 8.80 -18.76 -26.92
N GLY A 222 10.13 -18.90 -26.92
CA GLY A 222 10.91 -19.23 -25.71
C GLY A 222 11.04 -18.06 -24.72
N TYR A 223 11.12 -18.40 -23.44
CA TYR A 223 11.47 -17.46 -22.36
C TYR A 223 12.98 -17.20 -22.34
N ALA A 224 13.38 -15.94 -22.19
CA ALA A 224 14.79 -15.58 -21.96
C ALA A 224 15.08 -15.67 -20.45
N MET A 225 15.87 -16.67 -20.03
CA MET A 225 16.33 -16.79 -18.64
C MET A 225 17.74 -16.22 -18.52
N ARG A 226 17.95 -15.30 -17.57
CA ARG A 226 19.28 -14.74 -17.26
C ARG A 226 19.86 -15.55 -16.11
N GLN A 227 20.96 -16.27 -16.35
CA GLN A 227 21.67 -17.02 -15.31
C GLN A 227 22.43 -16.07 -14.37
N ALA A 228 22.77 -16.57 -13.17
CA ALA A 228 23.48 -15.82 -12.14
C ALA A 228 24.83 -15.22 -12.61
N ASP A 229 25.45 -15.79 -13.63
CA ASP A 229 26.68 -15.26 -14.27
C ASP A 229 26.42 -14.15 -15.32
N GLY A 230 25.19 -13.67 -15.45
CA GLY A 230 24.82 -12.56 -16.34
C GLY A 230 24.64 -12.94 -17.82
N GLN A 231 24.90 -14.19 -18.22
CA GLN A 231 24.56 -14.70 -19.56
C GLN A 231 23.06 -14.99 -19.71
N VAL A 232 22.51 -14.65 -20.88
CA VAL A 232 21.12 -14.91 -21.25
C VAL A 232 21.08 -16.19 -22.07
N VAL A 233 20.43 -17.23 -21.55
CA VAL A 233 20.24 -18.51 -22.25
C VAL A 233 18.80 -18.59 -22.76
N TYR A 234 18.67 -18.93 -24.05
CA TYR A 234 17.38 -19.10 -24.72
C TYR A 234 16.95 -20.57 -24.61
N VAL A 235 15.91 -20.87 -23.83
CA VAL A 235 15.40 -22.24 -23.69
C VAL A 235 14.22 -22.39 -24.64
N ALA A 236 14.38 -23.25 -25.66
CA ALA A 236 13.27 -23.68 -26.50
C ALA A 236 12.35 -24.63 -25.71
N PRO A 237 11.02 -24.59 -25.90
CA PRO A 237 10.11 -25.55 -25.25
C PRO A 237 10.39 -26.94 -25.85
N THR A 238 10.77 -27.91 -25.03
CA THR A 238 10.78 -29.32 -25.45
C THR A 238 9.33 -29.82 -25.54
N GLU A 239 9.02 -30.64 -26.55
CA GLU A 239 7.67 -31.11 -26.91
C GLU A 239 6.89 -31.88 -25.82
N GLY A 240 7.49 -32.15 -24.66
CA GLY A 240 6.79 -32.62 -23.47
C GLY A 240 6.49 -31.45 -22.55
N GLY A 241 5.21 -31.15 -22.33
CA GLY A 241 4.70 -30.02 -21.53
C GLY A 241 5.16 -29.98 -20.07
N ALA A 242 6.44 -29.69 -19.85
CA ALA A 242 7.05 -29.41 -18.57
C ALA A 242 7.92 -28.16 -18.72
N SER A 243 7.53 -27.07 -18.06
CA SER A 243 8.43 -25.95 -17.82
C SER A 243 9.61 -26.41 -16.94
N PRO A 244 10.86 -26.05 -17.24
CA PRO A 244 11.98 -26.41 -16.38
C PRO A 244 11.86 -25.64 -15.06
N GLY A 245 11.54 -26.33 -13.97
CA GLY A 245 11.56 -25.76 -12.61
C GLY A 245 10.42 -26.19 -11.68
N PHE A 246 9.36 -26.82 -12.18
CA PHE A 246 8.21 -27.20 -11.34
C PHE A 246 7.79 -28.64 -11.63
N ALA A 247 8.08 -29.53 -10.69
CA ALA A 247 7.51 -30.87 -10.67
C ALA A 247 6.01 -30.79 -10.33
N ALA A 248 5.19 -31.59 -11.01
CA ALA A 248 3.77 -31.72 -10.72
C ALA A 248 3.56 -32.64 -9.52
N ASP A 249 2.87 -32.12 -8.50
CA ASP A 249 2.38 -32.88 -7.35
C ASP A 249 1.22 -33.78 -7.80
N ASN A 250 1.52 -34.94 -8.39
CA ASN A 250 0.63 -36.10 -8.37
C ASN A 250 1.37 -37.35 -8.86
N ASP A 251 2.00 -38.09 -7.95
CA ASP A 251 2.06 -39.57 -7.97
C ASP A 251 2.79 -40.07 -6.71
N LEU A 252 2.02 -40.53 -5.73
CA LEU A 252 2.53 -41.38 -4.65
C LEU A 252 2.69 -42.80 -5.20
N SER A 253 3.93 -43.30 -5.36
CA SER A 253 4.34 -44.70 -5.15
C SER A 253 5.86 -44.91 -5.27
N THR A 254 6.50 -45.11 -4.12
CA THR A 254 7.72 -45.93 -3.87
C THR A 254 8.85 -45.95 -4.91
N VAL A 255 9.92 -45.17 -4.68
CA VAL A 255 11.31 -45.59 -4.91
C VAL A 255 12.21 -44.96 -3.84
N GLU A 256 12.90 -45.81 -3.07
CA GLU A 256 13.90 -45.42 -2.08
C GLU A 256 15.17 -44.86 -2.75
N GLY A 257 15.72 -43.80 -2.18
CA GLY A 257 17.08 -43.31 -2.44
C GLY A 257 17.16 -41.92 -3.06
N HIS A 258 17.80 -40.99 -2.33
CA HIS A 258 18.11 -39.59 -2.66
C HIS A 258 17.12 -38.51 -2.19
N ALA A 259 16.84 -38.51 -0.88
CA ALA A 259 16.44 -37.31 -0.17
C ALA A 259 17.67 -36.65 0.47
N ASP A 260 18.32 -35.72 -0.24
CA ASP A 260 19.26 -34.79 0.39
C ASP A 260 19.29 -33.45 -0.37
N SER A 261 18.16 -32.73 -0.32
CA SER A 261 18.12 -31.28 -0.59
C SER A 261 16.84 -30.62 -0.09
N LEU A 262 16.37 -30.98 1.11
CA LEU A 262 15.38 -30.17 1.83
C LEU A 262 15.90 -29.89 3.25
N LEU A 263 16.33 -28.66 3.47
CA LEU A 263 16.69 -28.13 4.79
C LEU A 263 15.41 -28.00 5.61
N THR A 264 15.09 -29.00 6.41
CA THR A 264 14.05 -28.86 7.44
C THR A 264 14.52 -27.88 8.52
N LEU A 265 13.56 -27.16 9.11
CA LEU A 265 13.75 -26.13 10.13
C LEU A 265 14.66 -26.58 11.30
N ASP A 266 14.73 -27.88 11.55
CA ASP A 266 15.57 -28.49 12.58
C ASP A 266 17.07 -28.56 12.21
N ARG A 267 17.42 -28.72 10.92
CA ARG A 267 18.82 -28.64 10.44
C ARG A 267 19.34 -27.21 10.47
N LEU A 268 18.48 -26.23 10.16
CA LEU A 268 18.81 -24.81 10.22
C LEU A 268 19.02 -24.34 11.67
N ARG A 269 18.25 -24.89 12.62
CA ARG A 269 18.42 -24.65 14.05
C ARG A 269 19.72 -25.24 14.62
N ARG A 270 20.19 -26.38 14.08
CA ARG A 270 21.49 -26.98 14.44
C ARG A 270 22.69 -26.22 13.86
N LEU A 271 22.57 -25.71 12.63
CA LEU A 271 23.61 -24.89 11.99
C LEU A 271 23.80 -23.52 12.67
N LEU A 272 22.72 -22.92 13.18
CA LEU A 272 22.76 -21.65 13.92
C LEU A 272 23.36 -21.76 15.33
N LEU A 273 23.57 -22.99 15.82
CA LEU A 273 24.18 -23.29 17.13
C LEU A 273 25.65 -23.72 17.02
N GLY A 274 26.23 -23.74 15.82
CA GLY A 274 27.69 -23.83 15.63
C GLY A 274 28.32 -25.22 15.70
N GLU A 275 27.58 -26.31 15.49
CA GLU A 275 28.15 -27.65 15.38
C GLU A 275 28.40 -28.04 13.90
N PHE A 276 29.65 -27.98 13.46
CA PHE A 276 30.10 -28.61 12.21
C PHE A 276 30.74 -29.95 12.54
N SER A 277 30.10 -31.07 12.21
CA SER A 277 30.73 -32.39 12.23
C SER A 277 31.18 -32.80 10.83
N GLU A 278 32.48 -33.02 10.71
CA GLU A 278 33.19 -33.65 9.60
C GLU A 278 32.54 -34.99 9.23
N ASN A 279 32.48 -35.30 7.94
CA ASN A 279 32.18 -36.66 7.48
C ASN A 279 33.30 -37.14 6.53
N PRO A 280 33.89 -38.33 6.75
CA PRO A 280 34.99 -38.84 5.95
C PRO A 280 34.49 -39.53 4.68
N ALA A 281 35.37 -39.56 3.67
CA ALA A 281 35.19 -40.24 2.38
C ALA A 281 35.05 -41.77 2.51
N PRO A 282 34.73 -42.51 1.42
CA PRO A 282 35.87 -43.07 0.67
C PRO A 282 35.71 -43.20 -0.87
N THR A 283 36.84 -42.92 -1.54
CA THR A 283 37.50 -43.66 -2.63
C THR A 283 36.80 -43.95 -3.98
N SER A 284 37.33 -43.36 -5.07
CA SER A 284 38.25 -44.04 -6.01
C SER A 284 38.77 -43.10 -7.12
N ALA A 285 40.10 -43.07 -7.27
CA ALA A 285 40.87 -42.46 -8.37
C ALA A 285 41.09 -43.50 -9.50
N PRO A 286 41.81 -43.28 -10.64
CA PRO A 286 42.73 -42.17 -11.01
C PRO A 286 42.53 -41.66 -12.49
N THR A 287 43.25 -40.72 -13.13
CA THR A 287 44.72 -40.58 -13.30
C THR A 287 45.12 -39.31 -14.11
N HIS A 288 46.25 -38.67 -13.74
CA HIS A 288 47.24 -37.79 -14.46
C HIS A 288 46.86 -36.33 -14.92
N THR A 289 47.37 -35.19 -14.38
CA THR A 289 48.72 -34.50 -14.25
C THR A 289 49.33 -33.89 -15.54
N PRO A 290 50.11 -32.75 -15.55
CA PRO A 290 50.43 -31.72 -14.51
C PRO A 290 50.59 -30.20 -14.94
N SER A 291 50.42 -29.25 -13.98
CA SER A 291 51.19 -27.98 -13.68
C SER A 291 51.21 -26.72 -14.60
N PRO A 292 51.60 -25.48 -14.14
CA PRO A 292 51.58 -24.85 -12.77
C PRO A 292 51.27 -23.31 -12.66
N HIS A 293 51.06 -22.83 -11.41
CA HIS A 293 51.07 -21.43 -10.84
C HIS A 293 49.91 -20.47 -11.22
N SER A 294 49.28 -19.70 -10.32
CA SER A 294 49.70 -19.09 -9.05
C SER A 294 48.52 -18.87 -8.07
N ASP A 295 48.74 -19.21 -6.80
CA ASP A 295 47.85 -18.95 -5.65
C ASP A 295 47.72 -17.45 -5.35
N GLU A 296 46.51 -16.91 -5.42
CA GLU A 296 46.09 -15.80 -4.54
C GLU A 296 45.05 -16.37 -3.57
N SER A 297 45.32 -16.24 -2.26
CA SER A 297 44.42 -16.67 -1.20
C SER A 297 43.21 -15.74 -1.15
N PHE A 298 42.01 -16.31 -1.05
CA PHE A 298 40.74 -15.62 -0.82
C PHE A 298 40.80 -14.59 0.32
N ALA A 299 41.68 -14.80 1.31
CA ALA A 299 41.89 -13.86 2.41
C ALA A 299 42.49 -12.51 1.96
N ASP A 300 43.31 -12.49 0.92
CA ASP A 300 43.93 -11.26 0.39
C ASP A 300 43.00 -10.48 -0.55
N GLN A 301 42.07 -11.17 -1.25
CA GLN A 301 40.98 -10.53 -1.99
C GLN A 301 39.92 -9.94 -1.05
N PHE A 302 39.56 -10.67 0.01
CA PHE A 302 38.56 -10.23 0.98
C PHE A 302 39.02 -9.00 1.78
N ALA A 303 40.32 -8.90 2.09
CA ALA A 303 40.88 -7.74 2.78
C ALA A 303 40.89 -6.45 1.93
N ARG A 304 40.85 -6.55 0.59
CA ARG A 304 40.71 -5.38 -0.30
C ARG A 304 39.27 -4.96 -0.53
N GLU A 305 38.32 -5.88 -0.41
CA GLU A 305 36.89 -5.61 -0.63
C GLU A 305 36.29 -4.70 0.46
N PHE A 306 36.86 -4.71 1.69
CA PHE A 306 36.28 -4.03 2.86
C PHE A 306 36.97 -2.73 3.30
N ASP A 307 37.99 -2.26 2.58
CA ASP A 307 38.73 -1.02 2.90
C ASP A 307 38.49 0.15 1.93
N ASN A 308 37.42 0.08 1.11
CA ASN A 308 36.97 1.21 0.28
C ASN A 308 35.78 1.94 0.92
N PRO A 309 35.98 3.11 1.57
CA PRO A 309 34.90 3.86 2.22
C PRO A 309 34.03 4.66 1.23
N ASN A 310 33.90 4.24 -0.04
CA ASN A 310 33.12 4.94 -1.04
C ASN A 310 32.60 3.96 -2.11
N GLN A 311 31.45 3.33 -1.86
CA GLN A 311 30.44 2.95 -2.86
C GLN A 311 29.30 2.16 -2.18
N LEU A 312 28.29 2.89 -1.70
CA LEU A 312 26.94 2.35 -1.50
C LEU A 312 26.13 2.65 -2.79
N PRO A 313 25.35 1.70 -3.33
CA PRO A 313 24.42 2.01 -4.40
C PRO A 313 23.29 2.92 -3.86
N PRO A 314 22.90 3.99 -4.57
CA PRO A 314 21.84 4.86 -4.12
C PRO A 314 20.50 4.14 -4.22
N ILE A 315 19.73 4.15 -3.14
CA ILE A 315 18.32 3.77 -3.14
C ILE A 315 17.55 4.96 -3.72
N ASP A 316 17.06 4.83 -4.95
CA ASP A 316 16.24 5.87 -5.59
C ASP A 316 14.90 6.04 -4.83
N PRO A 317 14.50 7.26 -4.44
CA PRO A 317 13.15 7.53 -3.98
C PRO A 317 12.14 7.37 -5.14
N PRO A 318 10.85 7.06 -4.85
CA PRO A 318 9.86 6.76 -5.89
C PRO A 318 9.71 7.92 -6.87
N ALA A 319 9.65 7.58 -8.16
CA ALA A 319 9.57 8.54 -9.24
C ALA A 319 8.21 9.22 -9.23
N THR A 320 8.21 10.50 -8.91
CA THR A 320 7.08 11.37 -9.15
C THR A 320 7.11 11.91 -10.59
N ASP A 321 5.93 12.13 -11.16
CA ASP A 321 5.63 12.43 -12.58
C ASP A 321 6.20 13.79 -13.11
N PHE A 322 7.32 14.30 -12.57
CA PHE A 322 8.08 15.45 -13.11
C PHE A 322 9.09 15.05 -14.19
N ALA A 323 9.42 13.76 -14.29
CA ALA A 323 10.42 13.26 -15.25
C ALA A 323 9.97 13.41 -16.72
N ALA A 324 8.67 13.58 -16.97
CA ALA A 324 8.13 13.76 -18.31
C ALA A 324 8.27 15.21 -18.81
N THR A 325 8.40 16.21 -17.94
CA THR A 325 8.23 17.62 -18.36
C THR A 325 9.46 18.20 -19.07
N VAL A 326 10.67 17.70 -18.79
CA VAL A 326 11.90 18.20 -19.45
C VAL A 326 12.15 17.54 -20.81
N PRO A 327 11.99 16.21 -20.96
CA PRO A 327 11.99 15.60 -22.28
C PRO A 327 10.80 16.08 -23.12
N ALA A 328 9.58 16.17 -22.56
CA ALA A 328 8.41 16.62 -23.32
C ALA A 328 8.46 18.11 -23.69
N ALA A 329 9.15 18.98 -22.94
CA ALA A 329 9.41 20.35 -23.39
C ALA A 329 10.33 20.38 -24.62
N PHE A 330 11.36 19.52 -24.63
CA PHE A 330 12.30 19.40 -25.74
C PHE A 330 11.67 18.70 -26.96
N GLU A 331 10.84 17.68 -26.73
CA GLU A 331 10.06 16.96 -27.75
C GLU A 331 8.91 17.81 -28.29
N ALA A 332 8.24 18.63 -27.47
CA ALA A 332 7.22 19.58 -27.94
C ALA A 332 7.84 20.71 -28.78
N LEU A 333 9.03 21.18 -28.41
CA LEU A 333 9.81 22.13 -29.22
C LEU A 333 10.26 21.54 -30.57
N GLN A 334 10.58 20.24 -30.61
CA GLN A 334 10.91 19.53 -31.86
C GLN A 334 9.67 19.17 -32.70
N ALA A 335 8.58 18.74 -32.05
CA ALA A 335 7.35 18.28 -32.70
C ALA A 335 6.53 19.43 -33.32
N MET A 336 6.66 20.66 -32.82
CA MET A 336 5.89 21.80 -33.33
C MET A 336 6.49 22.47 -34.59
N ASN A 337 7.65 22.05 -35.11
CA ASN A 337 8.27 22.66 -36.30
C ASN A 337 8.31 24.22 -36.28
N GLN A 338 8.42 24.81 -35.08
CA GLN A 338 8.33 26.25 -34.84
C GLN A 338 9.68 26.97 -34.90
N VAL A 339 10.72 26.30 -35.41
CA VAL A 339 12.02 26.94 -35.70
C VAL A 339 11.84 28.10 -36.69
N GLY A 340 10.87 28.00 -37.61
CA GLY A 340 10.54 29.07 -38.58
C GLY A 340 9.90 30.31 -37.94
N HIS A 341 8.89 30.12 -37.08
CA HIS A 341 8.22 31.24 -36.39
C HIS A 341 9.09 31.86 -35.28
N MET A 342 10.02 31.10 -34.70
CA MET A 342 11.05 31.62 -33.78
C MET A 342 12.06 32.53 -34.50
N MET A 343 12.51 32.17 -35.71
CA MET A 343 13.44 32.98 -36.50
C MET A 343 12.79 34.30 -36.97
N GLU A 344 11.49 34.29 -37.26
CA GLU A 344 10.73 35.46 -37.70
C GLU A 344 10.40 36.43 -36.54
N ARG A 345 10.23 35.92 -35.31
CA ARG A 345 10.10 36.74 -34.10
C ARG A 345 11.43 37.31 -33.60
N LEU A 346 12.52 36.54 -33.70
CA LEU A 346 13.89 37.02 -33.43
C LEU A 346 14.37 38.05 -34.47
N GLY A 347 13.92 37.95 -35.73
CA GLY A 347 14.19 38.93 -36.78
C GLY A 347 13.39 40.24 -36.66
N GLY A 348 12.24 40.21 -35.97
CA GLY A 348 11.31 41.33 -35.87
C GLY A 348 11.57 42.32 -34.72
N GLN A 349 12.39 41.97 -33.72
CA GLN A 349 12.73 42.86 -32.60
C GLN A 349 14.16 43.42 -32.76
N ARG A 350 14.36 44.25 -33.78
CA ARG A 350 15.39 45.29 -33.71
C ARG A 350 14.80 46.49 -32.96
N PRO A 351 15.43 46.97 -31.88
CA PRO A 351 15.11 48.29 -31.37
C PRO A 351 15.42 49.30 -32.47
N GLN A 352 14.41 50.08 -32.82
CA GLN A 352 14.56 51.28 -33.64
C GLN A 352 15.40 52.27 -32.82
N GLN A 353 16.72 52.23 -32.97
CA GLN A 353 17.62 53.26 -32.46
C GLN A 353 18.15 54.06 -33.64
N VAL A 354 17.57 55.25 -33.75
CA VAL A 354 18.05 56.39 -34.54
C VAL A 354 19.51 56.66 -34.16
N GLY A 355 20.38 56.66 -35.15
CA GLY A 355 21.79 57.00 -34.96
C GLY A 355 21.99 58.49 -34.69
N SER A 356 22.77 58.78 -33.66
CA SER A 356 23.73 59.89 -33.69
C SER A 356 24.97 59.50 -32.88
N SER A 357 26.08 59.48 -33.61
CA SER A 357 27.45 59.21 -33.17
C SER A 357 28.01 60.31 -32.29
N THR A 358 28.71 59.99 -31.18
CA THR A 358 30.10 60.45 -30.93
C THR A 358 30.78 59.68 -29.78
N GLU A 359 31.90 59.07 -30.13
CA GLU A 359 33.16 58.75 -29.43
C GLU A 359 33.33 58.98 -27.91
N GLY A 360 33.96 58.00 -27.23
CA GLY A 360 34.82 58.28 -26.06
C GLY A 360 35.02 57.17 -25.01
N SER A 361 36.11 56.39 -25.15
CA SER A 361 36.91 55.77 -24.06
C SER A 361 36.44 54.50 -23.30
N PRO A 362 37.39 53.72 -22.70
CA PRO A 362 37.42 52.26 -22.82
C PRO A 362 37.19 51.45 -21.54
N ALA A 363 36.98 50.14 -21.75
CA ALA A 363 37.29 49.02 -20.87
C ALA A 363 36.53 48.89 -19.52
N ALA A 364 35.33 48.33 -19.59
CA ALA A 364 34.86 47.36 -18.58
C ALA A 364 35.02 45.95 -19.18
N PRO A 365 35.45 44.92 -18.41
CA PRO A 365 35.57 43.59 -18.95
C PRO A 365 34.17 43.10 -19.30
N SER A 366 33.92 42.92 -20.59
CA SER A 366 32.75 42.21 -21.09
C SER A 366 32.71 40.84 -20.40
N ARG A 367 31.83 40.69 -19.38
CA ARG A 367 31.39 39.36 -18.96
C ARG A 367 30.81 38.72 -20.19
N LYS A 368 31.55 37.73 -20.70
CA LYS A 368 31.28 36.97 -21.91
C LYS A 368 29.78 36.67 -22.00
N HIS A 369 29.07 37.41 -22.84
CA HIS A 369 27.74 37.05 -23.30
C HIS A 369 27.91 35.89 -24.28
N SER A 370 28.15 34.70 -23.73
CA SER A 370 28.02 33.42 -24.42
C SER A 370 26.74 32.68 -24.01
N GLY A 371 25.84 33.34 -23.25
CA GLY A 371 24.65 32.73 -22.65
C GLY A 371 23.33 32.95 -23.38
N GLY A 372 23.21 33.92 -24.30
CA GLY A 372 21.88 34.44 -24.72
C GLY A 372 20.89 33.43 -25.33
N LEU A 373 21.37 32.33 -25.92
CA LEU A 373 20.50 31.26 -26.44
C LEU A 373 20.21 30.18 -25.39
N GLY A 374 21.23 29.77 -24.60
CA GLY A 374 21.05 28.78 -23.54
C GLY A 374 20.23 29.29 -22.37
N GLU A 375 20.42 30.56 -21.99
CA GLU A 375 19.69 31.27 -20.95
C GLU A 375 18.22 31.48 -21.32
N ALA A 376 17.96 31.90 -22.57
CA ALA A 376 16.61 32.03 -23.10
C ALA A 376 15.89 30.67 -23.17
N LEU A 377 16.60 29.60 -23.57
CA LEU A 377 16.05 28.24 -23.57
C LEU A 377 15.76 27.73 -22.15
N SER A 378 16.65 27.96 -21.17
CA SER A 378 16.43 27.55 -19.79
C SER A 378 15.22 28.28 -19.16
N MET A 379 15.05 29.56 -19.48
CA MET A 379 13.91 30.35 -19.01
C MET A 379 12.59 29.85 -19.58
N GLU A 380 12.54 29.55 -20.89
CA GLU A 380 11.34 29.01 -21.54
C GLU A 380 10.96 27.63 -21.00
N VAL A 381 11.95 26.75 -20.76
CA VAL A 381 11.69 25.42 -20.19
C VAL A 381 11.14 25.53 -18.76
N VAL A 382 11.63 26.45 -17.94
CA VAL A 382 11.09 26.69 -16.60
C VAL A 382 9.66 27.24 -16.67
N ALA A 383 9.40 28.22 -17.54
CA ALA A 383 8.06 28.78 -17.71
C ALA A 383 7.05 27.72 -18.15
N LEU A 384 7.43 26.86 -19.11
CA LEU A 384 6.60 25.74 -19.56
C LEU A 384 6.37 24.72 -18.43
N MET A 385 7.40 24.41 -17.65
CA MET A 385 7.30 23.48 -16.52
C MET A 385 6.33 24.01 -15.45
N VAL A 386 6.48 25.27 -15.05
CA VAL A 386 5.62 25.91 -14.05
C VAL A 386 4.18 26.02 -14.55
N ASP A 387 3.97 26.41 -15.80
CA ASP A 387 2.63 26.53 -16.36
C ASP A 387 1.94 25.17 -16.53
N ASN A 388 2.68 24.11 -16.84
CA ASN A 388 2.14 22.75 -16.86
C ASN A 388 1.68 22.30 -15.46
N ILE A 389 2.52 22.47 -14.44
CA ILE A 389 2.16 22.14 -13.05
C ILE A 389 0.97 22.99 -12.58
N ALA A 390 0.98 24.29 -12.86
CA ALA A 390 -0.08 25.20 -12.44
C ALA A 390 -1.40 25.02 -13.21
N ARG A 391 -1.41 24.24 -14.30
CA ARG A 391 -2.62 23.84 -15.04
C ARG A 391 -3.12 22.45 -14.65
N ASP A 392 -2.41 21.74 -13.77
CA ASP A 392 -2.89 20.47 -13.25
C ASP A 392 -4.20 20.70 -12.46
N GLY A 393 -5.31 20.20 -13.01
CA GLY A 393 -6.65 20.33 -12.44
C GLY A 393 -6.83 19.56 -11.13
N ARG A 394 -5.86 18.73 -10.73
CA ARG A 394 -5.85 18.04 -9.44
C ARG A 394 -5.39 18.96 -8.31
N LEU A 395 -4.63 20.02 -8.62
CA LEU A 395 -4.15 20.97 -7.62
C LEU A 395 -5.19 22.03 -7.31
N LEU A 396 -5.34 22.36 -6.03
CA LEU A 396 -6.21 23.44 -5.61
C LEU A 396 -5.67 24.79 -6.09
N TRP A 397 -6.58 25.69 -6.48
CA TRP A 397 -6.24 27.00 -7.04
C TRP A 397 -5.22 27.81 -6.19
N PRO A 398 -5.31 27.87 -4.84
CA PRO A 398 -4.32 28.59 -4.04
C PRO A 398 -2.88 28.05 -4.17
N VAL A 399 -2.74 26.74 -4.39
CA VAL A 399 -1.43 26.08 -4.57
C VAL A 399 -0.89 26.36 -5.97
N GLN A 400 -1.75 26.32 -6.99
CA GLN A 400 -1.37 26.71 -8.36
C GLN A 400 -0.82 28.14 -8.42
N GLN A 401 -1.46 29.08 -7.71
CA GLN A 401 -0.97 30.46 -7.62
C GLN A 401 0.37 30.56 -6.90
N PHE A 402 0.57 29.77 -5.84
CA PHE A 402 1.84 29.74 -5.14
C PHE A 402 2.98 29.22 -6.02
N ILE A 403 2.74 28.16 -6.80
CA ILE A 403 3.73 27.61 -7.74
C ILE A 403 4.05 28.62 -8.85
N ARG A 404 3.05 29.35 -9.38
CA ARG A 404 3.26 30.46 -10.32
C ARG A 404 4.11 31.58 -9.70
N ALA A 405 3.90 31.89 -8.42
CA ALA A 405 4.67 32.91 -7.73
C ALA A 405 6.15 32.55 -7.56
N LEU A 406 6.51 31.26 -7.58
CA LEU A 406 7.90 30.79 -7.51
C LEU A 406 8.63 30.84 -8.86
N GLU A 407 7.94 31.11 -9.97
CA GLU A 407 8.53 31.16 -11.32
C GLU A 407 9.77 32.06 -11.42
N PRO A 408 9.78 33.31 -10.91
CA PRO A 408 10.97 34.17 -11.02
C PRO A 408 12.19 33.61 -10.29
N ALA A 409 11.98 32.89 -9.19
CA ALA A 409 13.05 32.25 -8.41
C ALA A 409 13.62 31.04 -9.15
N LEU A 410 12.76 30.24 -9.79
CA LEU A 410 13.17 29.08 -10.58
C LEU A 410 13.89 29.48 -11.87
N ILE A 411 13.51 30.60 -12.50
CA ILE A 411 14.23 31.15 -13.66
C ILE A 411 15.65 31.56 -13.25
N GLN A 412 15.80 32.30 -12.15
CA GLN A 412 17.12 32.69 -11.63
C GLN A 412 17.98 31.45 -11.32
N LEU A 413 17.39 30.44 -10.66
CA LEU A 413 18.06 29.18 -10.36
C LEU A 413 18.51 28.44 -11.64
N ALA A 414 17.69 28.39 -12.68
CA ALA A 414 18.02 27.68 -13.91
C ALA A 414 19.22 28.30 -14.64
N VAL A 415 19.44 29.61 -14.48
CA VAL A 415 20.62 30.31 -15.01
C VAL A 415 21.83 30.11 -14.10
N ALA A 416 21.64 30.09 -12.78
CA ALA A 416 22.70 29.93 -11.79
C ALA A 416 23.22 28.49 -11.67
N ASP A 417 22.34 27.49 -11.73
CA ASP A 417 22.67 26.07 -11.58
C ASP A 417 22.06 25.19 -12.70
N PRO A 418 22.84 24.86 -13.76
CA PRO A 418 22.40 23.97 -14.83
C PRO A 418 22.02 22.56 -14.37
N ARG A 419 22.47 22.13 -13.19
CA ARG A 419 22.11 20.83 -12.60
C ARG A 419 20.63 20.73 -12.27
N PHE A 420 19.94 21.86 -12.16
CA PHE A 420 18.49 21.91 -12.03
C PHE A 420 17.79 21.08 -13.10
N PHE A 421 18.31 20.99 -14.33
CA PHE A 421 17.66 20.22 -15.40
C PHE A 421 18.03 18.73 -15.41
N SER A 422 19.25 18.37 -15.02
CA SER A 422 19.77 17.00 -15.12
C SER A 422 19.55 16.17 -13.85
N HIS A 423 19.62 16.78 -12.67
CA HIS A 423 19.52 16.06 -11.40
C HIS A 423 18.06 15.97 -10.93
N LYS A 424 17.56 14.75 -10.75
CA LYS A 424 16.20 14.51 -10.25
C LYS A 424 16.05 14.94 -8.79
N GLU A 425 17.10 14.80 -8.00
CA GLU A 425 17.11 15.11 -6.56
C GLU A 425 17.41 16.58 -6.23
N HIS A 426 17.39 17.46 -7.24
CA HIS A 426 17.69 18.87 -7.03
C HIS A 426 16.73 19.49 -5.98
N PRO A 427 17.21 20.28 -4.99
CA PRO A 427 16.38 20.81 -3.90
C PRO A 427 15.13 21.54 -4.38
N ALA A 428 15.24 22.36 -5.42
CA ALA A 428 14.09 23.05 -6.02
C ALA A 428 13.05 22.10 -6.66
N ARG A 429 13.48 20.97 -7.23
CA ARG A 429 12.57 19.95 -7.78
C ARG A 429 11.88 19.19 -6.67
N ARG A 430 12.63 18.78 -5.64
CA ARG A 430 12.07 18.14 -4.44
C ARG A 430 11.06 19.06 -3.74
N LEU A 431 11.34 20.36 -3.66
CA LEU A 431 10.41 21.34 -3.09
C LEU A 431 9.09 21.39 -3.87
N LEU A 432 9.14 21.51 -5.21
CA LEU A 432 7.94 21.49 -6.04
C LEU A 432 7.18 20.18 -5.90
N GLN A 433 7.92 19.07 -5.85
CA GLN A 433 7.34 17.75 -5.69
C GLN A 433 6.57 17.62 -4.37
N ASP A 434 7.20 17.94 -3.26
CA ASP A 434 6.61 17.81 -1.93
C ASP A 434 5.40 18.73 -1.75
N ILE A 435 5.42 19.92 -2.36
CA ILE A 435 4.29 20.84 -2.39
C ILE A 435 3.12 20.21 -3.14
N THR A 436 3.39 19.67 -4.33
CA THR A 436 2.38 19.04 -5.19
C THR A 436 1.79 17.81 -4.50
N ASP A 437 2.61 16.85 -4.07
CA ASP A 437 2.15 15.61 -3.43
C ASP A 437 1.32 15.87 -2.18
N ARG A 438 1.79 16.77 -1.31
CA ARG A 438 1.06 17.10 -0.08
C ARG A 438 -0.20 17.90 -0.35
N SER A 439 -0.24 18.69 -1.42
CA SER A 439 -1.46 19.42 -1.80
C SER A 439 -2.56 18.49 -2.35
N LEU A 440 -2.19 17.38 -2.98
CA LEU A 440 -3.13 16.39 -3.52
C LEU A 440 -3.92 15.66 -2.41
N ALA A 441 -3.42 15.66 -1.17
CA ALA A 441 -4.14 15.15 -0.02
C ALA A 441 -5.37 16.00 0.38
N PHE A 442 -5.53 17.21 -0.19
CA PHE A 442 -6.64 18.11 0.12
C PHE A 442 -7.62 18.23 -1.04
N ASN A 443 -8.88 17.85 -0.79
CA ASN A 443 -9.94 17.91 -1.81
C ASN A 443 -10.60 19.30 -1.92
N SER A 444 -10.42 20.19 -0.94
CA SER A 444 -10.95 21.56 -0.99
C SER A 444 -10.15 22.54 -0.12
N PRO A 445 -10.26 23.86 -0.36
CA PRO A 445 -9.63 24.90 0.47
C PRO A 445 -10.15 24.97 1.92
N GLU A 446 -11.31 24.40 2.18
CA GLU A 446 -11.98 24.33 3.48
C GLU A 446 -11.61 23.05 4.24
N ALA A 447 -10.89 22.12 3.62
CA ALA A 447 -10.47 20.88 4.24
C ALA A 447 -9.64 21.15 5.52
N THR A 448 -9.88 20.34 6.55
CA THR A 448 -9.23 20.45 7.85
C THR A 448 -7.70 20.39 7.70
N GLY A 449 -7.01 21.48 8.01
CA GLY A 449 -5.56 21.57 7.94
C GLY A 449 -5.00 22.24 6.68
N PHE A 450 -5.77 22.43 5.61
CA PHE A 450 -5.30 23.07 4.37
C PHE A 450 -4.83 24.52 4.62
N GLN A 451 -5.60 25.31 5.36
CA GLN A 451 -5.24 26.68 5.71
C GLN A 451 -3.91 26.76 6.48
N SER A 452 -3.64 25.77 7.33
CA SER A 452 -2.37 25.70 8.04
C SER A 452 -1.22 25.30 7.12
N PHE A 453 -1.46 24.40 6.17
CA PHE A 453 -0.47 24.00 5.18
C PHE A 453 -0.08 25.19 4.31
N MET A 454 -1.05 25.91 3.75
CA MET A 454 -0.82 27.12 2.95
C MET A 454 -0.09 28.20 3.74
N ARG A 455 -0.44 28.42 5.02
CA ARG A 455 0.29 29.36 5.87
C ARG A 455 1.75 28.96 6.07
N SER A 456 2.02 27.66 6.25
CA SER A 456 3.39 27.14 6.35
C SER A 456 4.18 27.41 5.06
N LEU A 457 3.56 27.15 3.90
CA LEU A 457 4.18 27.41 2.60
C LEU A 457 4.46 28.89 2.37
N MET A 458 3.46 29.75 2.59
CA MET A 458 3.61 31.20 2.38
C MET A 458 4.65 31.82 3.33
N ASN A 459 4.77 31.33 4.57
CA ASN A 459 5.72 31.86 5.53
C ASN A 459 7.16 31.40 5.27
N ILE A 460 7.35 30.14 4.84
CA ILE A 460 8.69 29.52 4.75
C ILE A 460 9.23 29.57 3.33
N ALA A 461 8.41 29.21 2.33
CA ALA A 461 8.81 29.20 0.92
C ALA A 461 8.40 30.48 0.17
N GLY A 462 7.44 31.25 0.68
CA GLY A 462 7.06 32.54 0.09
C GLY A 462 8.22 33.55 -0.11
N PRO A 463 9.19 33.66 0.82
CA PRO A 463 10.36 34.52 0.62
C PRO A 463 11.19 34.19 -0.62
N LEU A 464 11.16 32.95 -1.13
CA LEU A 464 11.88 32.58 -2.36
C LEU A 464 11.38 33.36 -3.57
N ALA A 465 10.10 33.71 -3.63
CA ALA A 465 9.49 34.40 -4.76
C ALA A 465 10.07 35.81 -4.99
N THR A 466 10.64 36.44 -3.95
CA THR A 466 11.19 37.80 -3.99
C THR A 466 12.69 37.86 -3.71
N ALA A 467 13.31 36.74 -3.36
CA ALA A 467 14.75 36.65 -3.10
C ALA A 467 15.56 36.62 -4.41
N THR A 468 16.79 37.11 -4.34
CA THR A 468 17.81 36.89 -5.36
C THR A 468 18.41 35.50 -5.14
N ILE A 469 18.26 34.61 -6.11
CA ILE A 469 18.70 33.21 -6.00
C ILE A 469 20.08 33.07 -6.63
N ASP A 470 21.08 32.74 -5.80
CA ASP A 470 22.47 32.56 -6.25
C ASP A 470 22.83 31.07 -6.50
N GLY A 471 22.01 30.13 -6.02
CA GLY A 471 22.26 28.70 -6.17
C GLY A 471 21.20 27.81 -5.50
N HIS A 472 21.53 26.53 -5.29
CA HIS A 472 20.58 25.55 -4.73
C HIS A 472 20.39 25.65 -3.20
N ASP A 473 21.32 26.29 -2.50
CA ASP A 473 21.34 26.35 -1.02
C ASP A 473 20.08 27.03 -0.45
N ASP A 474 19.56 28.06 -1.12
CA ASP A 474 18.34 28.76 -0.71
C ASP A 474 17.11 27.82 -0.70
N PHE A 475 17.01 26.97 -1.73
CA PHE A 475 15.94 25.98 -1.85
C PHE A 475 16.12 24.83 -0.85
N GLU A 476 17.37 24.40 -0.61
CA GLU A 476 17.68 23.37 0.38
C GLU A 476 17.30 23.83 1.80
N HIS A 477 17.62 25.07 2.17
CA HIS A 477 17.29 25.61 3.47
C HIS A 477 15.77 25.68 3.70
N VAL A 478 15.02 26.15 2.70
CA VAL A 478 13.56 26.20 2.75
C VAL A 478 12.93 24.81 2.85
N LEU A 479 13.45 23.85 2.09
CA LEU A 479 12.98 22.47 2.11
C LEU A 479 13.20 21.83 3.50
N GLN A 480 14.38 22.02 4.10
CA GLN A 480 14.68 21.55 5.46
C GLN A 480 13.73 22.17 6.50
N GLN A 481 13.47 23.49 6.41
CA GLN A 481 12.55 24.17 7.32
C GLN A 481 11.11 23.66 7.19
N LEU A 482 10.63 23.42 5.95
CA LEU A 482 9.30 22.86 5.71
C LEU A 482 9.17 21.44 6.25
N HIS A 483 10.14 20.58 5.96
CA HIS A 483 10.17 19.21 6.48
C HIS A 483 10.17 19.18 8.00
N ALA A 484 10.97 20.03 8.66
CA ALA A 484 10.98 20.11 10.11
C ALA A 484 9.61 20.53 10.67
N LYS A 485 8.96 21.52 10.05
CA LYS A 485 7.64 22.00 10.48
C LYS A 485 6.52 20.99 10.26
N TRP A 486 6.59 20.24 9.17
CA TRP A 486 5.63 19.19 8.88
C TRP A 486 5.82 17.97 9.78
N ALA A 487 7.06 17.53 9.99
CA ALA A 487 7.37 16.43 10.89
C ALA A 487 6.91 16.72 12.33
N GLU A 488 7.06 17.96 12.81
CA GLU A 488 6.55 18.40 14.11
C GLU A 488 5.03 18.16 14.24
N LYS A 489 4.25 18.51 13.21
CA LYS A 489 2.80 18.29 13.20
C LYS A 489 2.39 16.84 13.08
N ASP A 490 3.06 16.08 12.22
CA ASP A 490 2.76 14.68 12.03
C ASP A 490 3.09 13.88 13.30
N GLN A 491 4.16 14.25 14.00
CA GLN A 491 4.51 13.67 15.29
C GLN A 491 3.51 14.02 16.40
N GLN A 492 3.02 15.25 16.46
CA GLN A 492 1.96 15.64 17.41
C GLN A 492 0.69 14.82 17.20
N ARG A 493 0.24 14.67 15.94
CA ARG A 493 -0.94 13.84 15.61
C ARG A 493 -0.74 12.38 16.01
N LYS A 494 0.45 11.82 15.72
CA LYS A 494 0.80 10.45 16.13
C LYS A 494 0.76 10.29 17.65
N GLN A 495 1.30 11.25 18.40
CA GLN A 495 1.29 11.23 19.87
C GLN A 495 -0.13 11.34 20.45
N GLU A 496 -0.97 12.22 19.91
CA GLU A 496 -2.37 12.33 20.32
C GLU A 496 -3.14 11.03 20.09
N ARG A 497 -2.97 10.43 18.91
CA ARG A 497 -3.56 9.13 18.58
C ARG A 497 -3.09 8.04 19.54
N GLN A 498 -1.78 7.99 19.82
CA GLN A 498 -1.20 7.02 20.74
C GLN A 498 -1.77 7.18 22.16
N ARG A 499 -1.84 8.41 22.67
CA ARG A 499 -2.45 8.70 23.98
C ARG A 499 -3.92 8.29 24.04
N ALA A 500 -4.67 8.51 22.96
CA ALA A 500 -6.07 8.10 22.88
C ALA A 500 -6.22 6.56 22.91
N ILE A 501 -5.34 5.83 22.20
CA ILE A 501 -5.30 4.36 22.21
C ILE A 501 -4.96 3.84 23.61
N GLU A 502 -3.92 4.40 24.24
CA GLU A 502 -3.51 4.02 25.60
C GLU A 502 -4.61 4.30 26.63
N ALA A 503 -5.28 5.44 26.54
CA ALA A 503 -6.41 5.78 27.40
C ALA A 503 -7.58 4.80 27.23
N LEU A 504 -7.88 4.39 25.99
CA LEU A 504 -8.93 3.42 25.68
C LEU A 504 -8.58 2.03 26.24
N GLN A 505 -7.36 1.56 26.01
CA GLN A 505 -6.87 0.28 26.55
C GLN A 505 -6.91 0.26 28.07
N HIS A 506 -6.44 1.34 28.71
CA HIS A 506 -6.49 1.47 30.16
C HIS A 506 -7.94 1.46 30.68
N ALA A 507 -8.87 2.11 29.96
CA ALA A 507 -10.28 2.08 30.31
C ALA A 507 -10.92 0.69 30.19
N GLU A 508 -10.57 -0.05 29.14
CA GLU A 508 -11.01 -1.44 28.93
C GLU A 508 -10.48 -2.37 30.03
N GLN A 509 -9.17 -2.31 30.32
CA GLN A 509 -8.54 -3.11 31.37
C GLN A 509 -9.20 -2.85 32.74
N ARG A 510 -9.46 -1.57 33.06
CA ARG A 510 -10.15 -1.19 34.30
C ARG A 510 -11.55 -1.77 34.35
N HIS A 511 -12.30 -1.70 33.25
CA HIS A 511 -13.67 -2.23 33.20
C HIS A 511 -13.70 -3.74 33.40
N LEU A 512 -12.83 -4.49 32.73
CA LEU A 512 -12.73 -5.94 32.87
C LEU A 512 -12.31 -6.37 34.28
N LEU A 513 -11.32 -5.67 34.85
CA LEU A 513 -10.84 -5.95 36.20
C LEU A 513 -11.90 -5.59 37.25
N ALA A 514 -12.60 -4.46 37.08
CA ALA A 514 -13.73 -4.08 37.93
C ALA A 514 -14.85 -5.12 37.87
N ALA A 515 -15.21 -5.63 36.69
CA ALA A 515 -16.21 -6.69 36.54
C ALA A 515 -15.82 -7.99 37.27
N ARG A 516 -14.52 -8.34 37.27
CA ARG A 516 -14.00 -9.46 38.06
C ARG A 516 -14.13 -9.19 39.56
N ILE A 517 -13.68 -8.03 40.03
CA ILE A 517 -13.79 -7.62 41.44
C ILE A 517 -15.26 -7.64 41.90
N SER A 518 -16.18 -7.09 41.10
CA SER A 518 -17.61 -7.11 41.42
C SER A 518 -18.12 -8.54 41.59
N ARG A 519 -17.73 -9.45 40.69
CA ARG A 519 -18.10 -10.87 40.81
C ARG A 519 -17.58 -11.48 42.11
N ASP A 520 -16.30 -11.26 42.42
CA ASP A 520 -15.67 -11.79 43.63
C ASP A 520 -16.31 -11.23 44.90
N LEU A 521 -16.66 -9.95 44.92
CA LEU A 521 -17.39 -9.30 46.01
C LEU A 521 -18.79 -9.90 46.19
N SER A 522 -19.53 -10.11 45.10
CA SER A 522 -20.90 -10.67 45.16
C SER A 522 -20.96 -12.09 45.72
N LEU A 523 -19.87 -12.86 45.63
CA LEU A 523 -19.76 -14.22 46.16
C LEU A 523 -19.42 -14.26 47.65
N ARG A 524 -19.10 -13.13 48.29
CA ARG A 524 -18.78 -13.10 49.72
C ARG A 524 -20.01 -13.43 50.57
N PRO A 525 -19.87 -14.27 51.63
CA PRO A 525 -21.00 -14.69 52.46
C PRO A 525 -21.65 -13.52 53.23
N ASP A 526 -20.87 -12.50 53.56
CA ASP A 526 -21.34 -11.32 54.30
C ASP A 526 -22.08 -10.31 53.41
N PHE A 527 -21.97 -10.45 52.09
CA PHE A 527 -22.56 -9.52 51.12
C PHE A 527 -24.09 -9.58 51.08
N GLY A 528 -24.67 -10.74 51.41
CA GLY A 528 -26.13 -10.91 51.48
C GLY A 528 -26.82 -10.15 52.61
N LYS A 529 -26.06 -9.53 53.53
CA LYS A 529 -26.59 -8.72 54.64
C LYS A 529 -26.54 -7.21 54.37
N VAL A 530 -26.04 -6.81 53.20
CA VAL A 530 -25.84 -5.40 52.81
C VAL A 530 -27.09 -4.87 52.12
N PRO A 531 -27.57 -3.65 52.43
CA PRO A 531 -28.67 -3.01 51.71
C PRO A 531 -28.43 -2.89 50.18
N ASP A 532 -29.49 -2.97 49.39
CA ASP A 532 -29.43 -3.04 47.92
C ASP A 532 -28.75 -1.82 47.27
N GLU A 533 -28.89 -0.64 47.87
CA GLU A 533 -28.27 0.58 47.39
C GLU A 533 -26.75 0.56 47.58
N ILE A 534 -26.28 0.06 48.73
CA ILE A 534 -24.84 -0.07 49.02
C ILE A 534 -24.23 -1.23 48.25
N SER A 535 -24.97 -2.32 48.04
CA SER A 535 -24.50 -3.42 47.20
C SER A 535 -24.30 -2.95 45.75
N ARG A 536 -25.23 -2.15 45.19
CA ARG A 536 -25.08 -1.54 43.86
C ARG A 536 -23.89 -0.58 43.78
N PHE A 537 -23.62 0.17 44.86
CA PHE A 537 -22.44 1.03 44.94
C PHE A 537 -21.13 0.23 44.95
N LEU A 538 -21.06 -0.82 45.78
CA LEU A 538 -19.89 -1.69 45.90
C LEU A 538 -19.58 -2.46 44.61
N LEU A 539 -20.62 -2.99 43.94
CA LEU A 539 -20.49 -3.76 42.71
C LEU A 539 -20.33 -2.90 41.44
N GLY A 540 -20.51 -1.58 41.54
CA GLY A 540 -20.43 -0.66 40.42
C GLY A 540 -19.26 0.32 40.57
N PRO A 541 -19.51 1.55 41.06
CA PRO A 541 -18.45 2.56 41.21
C PRO A 541 -17.25 2.11 42.04
N TRP A 542 -17.47 1.39 43.16
CA TRP A 542 -16.37 1.04 44.05
C TRP A 542 -15.43 -0.02 43.47
N SER A 543 -15.96 -1.01 42.73
CA SER A 543 -15.11 -1.98 42.04
C SER A 543 -14.24 -1.33 40.96
N GLN A 544 -14.67 -0.22 40.37
CA GLN A 544 -13.84 0.58 39.46
C GLN A 544 -12.71 1.30 40.20
N VAL A 545 -12.94 1.80 41.42
CA VAL A 545 -11.89 2.39 42.27
C VAL A 545 -10.83 1.34 42.62
N MET A 546 -11.27 0.17 43.10
CA MET A 546 -10.35 -0.93 43.42
C MET A 546 -9.57 -1.38 42.18
N ALA A 547 -10.21 -1.37 41.01
CA ALA A 547 -9.55 -1.71 39.77
C ALA A 547 -8.53 -0.67 39.33
N GLN A 548 -8.87 0.62 39.44
CA GLN A 548 -7.98 1.73 39.17
C GLN A 548 -6.74 1.65 40.06
N ALA A 549 -6.91 1.42 41.36
CA ALA A 549 -5.81 1.31 42.31
C ALA A 549 -4.86 0.14 41.99
N ARG A 550 -5.38 -0.99 41.50
CA ARG A 550 -4.56 -2.14 41.08
C ARG A 550 -3.83 -1.92 39.76
N LEU A 551 -4.40 -1.11 38.85
CA LEU A 551 -3.75 -0.77 37.57
C LEU A 551 -2.66 0.29 37.72
N THR A 552 -2.80 1.21 38.69
CA THR A 552 -1.78 2.24 38.97
C THR A 552 -0.73 1.80 39.99
N ASP A 553 -0.92 0.67 40.66
CA ASP A 553 0.03 0.19 41.66
C ASP A 553 1.35 -0.29 41.04
N THR A 554 2.44 0.33 41.49
CA THR A 554 3.82 -0.08 41.14
C THR A 554 4.43 -1.03 42.17
N THR A 555 3.81 -1.18 43.35
CA THR A 555 4.35 -1.95 44.48
C THR A 555 3.91 -3.42 44.51
N ARG A 556 3.02 -3.84 43.59
CA ARG A 556 2.41 -5.18 43.53
C ARG A 556 1.78 -5.62 44.86
N SER A 557 1.18 -4.68 45.58
CA SER A 557 0.42 -4.95 46.80
C SER A 557 -0.86 -5.71 46.46
N ALA A 558 -1.28 -6.63 47.33
CA ALA A 558 -2.57 -7.32 47.20
C ALA A 558 -3.77 -6.38 47.39
N ASP A 559 -3.60 -5.32 48.19
CA ASP A 559 -4.61 -4.29 48.44
C ASP A 559 -3.99 -2.87 48.34
N PRO A 560 -3.78 -2.36 47.12
CA PRO A 560 -3.24 -1.03 46.92
C PRO A 560 -4.21 0.02 47.45
N GLY A 561 -3.72 0.91 48.33
CA GLY A 561 -4.55 1.96 48.94
C GLY A 561 -5.47 1.48 50.06
N ARG A 562 -5.45 0.19 50.42
CA ARG A 562 -6.31 -0.44 51.44
C ARG A 562 -7.81 -0.31 51.15
N TYR A 563 -8.17 -0.38 49.87
CA TYR A 563 -9.55 -0.23 49.42
C TYR A 563 -10.37 -1.52 49.62
N GLU A 564 -9.72 -2.69 49.68
CA GLU A 564 -10.37 -3.95 50.03
C GLU A 564 -10.68 -4.01 51.53
N GLU A 565 -9.75 -3.60 52.40
CA GLU A 565 -10.00 -3.43 53.84
C GLU A 565 -11.16 -2.45 54.11
N LEU A 566 -11.30 -1.42 53.26
CA LEU A 566 -12.42 -0.49 53.35
C LEU A 566 -13.77 -1.15 53.04
N VAL A 567 -13.82 -2.10 52.09
CA VAL A 567 -15.05 -2.84 51.79
C VAL A 567 -15.53 -3.59 53.02
N ASP A 568 -14.62 -4.26 53.74
CA ASP A 568 -14.97 -5.01 54.95
C ASP A 568 -15.49 -4.07 56.05
N ALA A 569 -14.84 -2.91 56.23
CA ALA A 569 -15.31 -1.89 57.17
C ALA A 569 -16.69 -1.33 56.78
N LEU A 570 -16.96 -1.16 55.48
CA LEU A 570 -18.24 -0.66 54.98
C LEU A 570 -19.35 -1.69 55.21
N ILE A 571 -19.13 -2.95 54.81
CA ILE A 571 -20.07 -4.06 55.01
C ILE A 571 -20.42 -4.24 56.49
N TRP A 572 -19.43 -4.10 57.38
CA TRP A 572 -19.68 -4.12 58.82
C TRP A 572 -20.53 -2.93 59.27
N SER A 573 -20.23 -1.72 58.78
CA SER A 573 -20.94 -0.50 59.17
C SER A 573 -22.41 -0.47 58.74
N THR A 574 -22.79 -1.21 57.70
CA THR A 574 -24.16 -1.25 57.18
C THR A 574 -25.04 -2.30 57.87
N GLN A 575 -24.56 -2.96 58.92
CA GLN A 575 -25.30 -4.00 59.66
C GLN A 575 -25.82 -3.46 61.01
N PRO A 576 -27.12 -3.10 61.11
CA PRO A 576 -27.68 -2.41 62.28
C PRO A 576 -27.60 -3.20 63.59
N ALA A 577 -27.52 -4.53 63.51
CA ALA A 577 -27.40 -5.40 64.68
C ALA A 577 -26.00 -5.34 65.31
N LEU A 578 -24.95 -5.22 64.48
CA LEU A 578 -23.55 -5.17 64.94
C LEU A 578 -23.15 -3.76 65.37
N THR A 579 -23.62 -2.75 64.66
CA THR A 579 -23.31 -1.34 64.96
C THR A 579 -23.95 -0.86 66.26
N ARG A 580 -25.16 -1.31 66.59
CA ARG A 580 -25.82 -1.03 67.89
C ARG A 580 -25.03 -1.54 69.09
N ALA A 581 -24.37 -2.69 68.94
CA ALA A 581 -23.55 -3.26 70.00
C ALA A 581 -22.24 -2.48 70.22
N ASN A 582 -21.75 -1.76 69.21
CA ASN A 582 -20.43 -1.11 69.19
C ASN A 582 -20.46 0.33 68.63
N THR A 583 -21.35 1.17 69.15
CA THR A 583 -21.54 2.56 68.70
C THR A 583 -20.27 3.43 68.80
N GLY A 584 -19.45 3.23 69.83
CA GLY A 584 -18.18 3.94 70.01
C GLY A 584 -17.11 3.59 68.97
N GLN A 585 -17.15 2.37 68.42
CA GLN A 585 -16.27 1.96 67.32
C GLN A 585 -16.74 2.59 66.00
N LEU A 586 -18.05 2.59 65.75
CA LEU A 586 -18.64 3.23 64.57
C LEU A 586 -18.28 4.71 64.49
N ALA A 587 -18.44 5.47 65.58
CA ALA A 587 -18.14 6.90 65.63
C ALA A 587 -16.66 7.24 65.32
N ARG A 588 -15.72 6.32 65.60
CA ARG A 588 -14.29 6.51 65.30
C ARG A 588 -13.91 6.11 63.87
N LEU A 589 -14.62 5.14 63.29
CA LEU A 589 -14.34 4.61 61.95
C LEU A 589 -14.99 5.45 60.84
N LEU A 590 -16.18 5.99 61.09
CA LEU A 590 -16.98 6.69 60.08
C LEU A 590 -16.24 7.86 59.40
N PRO A 591 -15.56 8.77 60.13
CA PRO A 591 -14.86 9.89 59.48
C PRO A 591 -13.70 9.41 58.58
N LYS A 592 -13.01 8.35 58.99
CA LYS A 592 -11.89 7.77 58.22
C LYS A 592 -12.40 7.07 56.96
N LEU A 593 -13.52 6.36 57.08
CA LEU A 593 -14.17 5.65 55.99
C LEU A 593 -14.65 6.63 54.92
N LEU A 594 -15.37 7.68 55.30
CA LEU A 594 -15.86 8.71 54.37
C LEU A 594 -14.71 9.45 53.67
N ALA A 595 -13.63 9.76 54.38
CA ALA A 595 -12.45 10.39 53.78
C ALA A 595 -11.82 9.49 52.70
N LYS A 596 -11.66 8.20 53.00
CA LYS A 596 -11.10 7.22 52.06
C LYS A 596 -12.03 6.89 50.89
N LEU A 597 -13.34 6.84 51.10
CA LEU A 597 -14.33 6.73 50.02
C LEU A 597 -14.21 7.91 49.06
N ARG A 598 -14.08 9.14 49.58
CA ARG A 598 -13.95 10.34 48.77
C ARG A 598 -12.65 10.34 47.96
N GLU A 599 -11.55 9.95 48.58
CA GLU A 599 -10.25 9.76 47.90
C GLU A 599 -10.35 8.74 46.76
N GLY A 600 -10.98 7.58 47.04
CA GLY A 600 -11.20 6.53 46.04
C GLY A 600 -12.07 7.00 44.88
N LEU A 601 -13.22 7.62 45.14
CA LEU A 601 -14.14 8.08 44.11
C LEU A 601 -13.55 9.22 43.25
N ALA A 602 -12.67 10.06 43.84
CA ALA A 602 -11.93 11.06 43.08
C ALA A 602 -10.95 10.44 42.08
N SER A 603 -10.38 9.26 42.38
CA SER A 603 -9.43 8.58 41.48
C SER A 603 -10.02 8.10 40.16
N ILE A 604 -11.35 8.02 40.05
CA ILE A 604 -12.09 7.62 38.86
C ILE A 604 -12.96 8.75 38.31
N ASP A 605 -12.71 9.99 38.75
CA ASP A 605 -13.49 11.18 38.37
C ASP A 605 -15.01 11.00 38.58
N TYR A 606 -15.41 10.33 39.66
CA TYR A 606 -16.83 10.09 39.93
C TYR A 606 -17.55 11.42 40.28
N PRO A 607 -18.75 11.69 39.72
CA PRO A 607 -19.44 12.96 39.93
C PRO A 607 -19.69 13.29 41.41
N ALA A 608 -19.39 14.54 41.81
CA ALA A 608 -19.53 15.00 43.19
C ALA A 608 -20.97 14.85 43.74
N ALA A 609 -21.98 15.22 42.96
CA ALA A 609 -23.38 15.09 43.35
C ALA A 609 -23.80 13.64 43.64
N ARG A 610 -23.25 12.66 42.91
CA ARG A 610 -23.53 11.24 43.16
C ARG A 610 -22.76 10.71 44.37
N THR A 611 -21.59 11.27 44.65
CA THR A 611 -20.81 10.96 45.85
C THR A 611 -21.56 11.40 47.11
N GLU A 612 -22.11 12.62 47.10
CA GLU A 612 -22.90 13.16 48.22
C GLU A 612 -24.14 12.32 48.50
N ALA A 613 -24.89 11.91 47.48
CA ALA A 613 -26.07 11.05 47.64
C ALA A 613 -25.76 9.70 48.32
N VAL A 614 -24.62 9.08 47.98
CA VAL A 614 -24.18 7.82 48.65
C VAL A 614 -23.82 8.08 50.11
N PHE A 615 -23.23 9.25 50.42
CA PHE A 615 -22.85 9.60 51.79
C PHE A 615 -24.06 9.93 52.65
N GLU A 616 -25.06 10.62 52.11
CA GLU A 616 -26.34 10.85 52.79
C GLU A 616 -27.04 9.53 53.12
N LEU A 617 -27.12 8.61 52.15
CA LEU A 617 -27.68 7.28 52.37
C LEU A 617 -26.96 6.52 53.50
N LEU A 618 -25.61 6.56 53.52
CA LEU A 618 -24.85 5.95 54.61
C LEU A 618 -25.20 6.59 55.95
N MET A 619 -25.23 7.93 56.02
CA MET A 619 -25.61 8.65 57.23
C MET A 619 -27.02 8.29 57.72
N GLU A 620 -27.99 8.13 56.83
CA GLU A 620 -29.36 7.68 57.18
C GLU A 620 -29.36 6.27 57.75
N LEU A 621 -28.65 5.33 57.12
CA LEU A 621 -28.52 3.95 57.61
C LEU A 621 -27.86 3.90 58.99
N HIS A 622 -26.88 4.77 59.25
CA HIS A 622 -26.20 4.86 60.55
C HIS A 622 -27.01 5.60 61.62
N GLN A 623 -27.97 6.45 61.25
CA GLN A 623 -28.91 7.07 62.20
C GLN A 623 -30.03 6.13 62.66
N GLN A 624 -30.38 5.13 61.83
CA GLN A 624 -31.41 4.14 62.14
C GLN A 624 -30.90 2.96 62.99
N ALA A 625 -29.57 2.80 63.10
CA ALA A 625 -28.91 1.86 64.00
C ALA A 625 -28.77 2.48 65.39
#